data_AF-A0A9Q2ETG0-F1
#
_entry.id   AF-A0A9Q2ETG0-F1
#
_cell.length_a   1.000
_cell.length_b   1.000
_cell.length_c   1.000
_cell.angle_alpha   90.00
_cell.angle_beta   90.00
_cell.angle_gamma   90.00
#
_symmetry.space_group_name_H-M   'P 1'
#
loop_
_entity.id
_entity.type
_entity.pdbx_description
1 polymer ?
#
loop_
_entity_poly.entity_id
_entity_poly.type
_entity_poly.pdbx_seq_one_letter_code
_entity_poly.pdbx_strand_id
1 'polypeptide(L)'
;MRYEMAVLAALVQEDLPNTHSIVTATGISERKVQEVLSTLQSTMDISITRVKNGKRQALSISSWGVFGDGERLIEKLKNTDLSIFKQHRKITTKASPDKTRSPRMVTLEEKRDYYNQVKLKNYRDSMRLEGFSVEDTPLPADKQERESLRKNLIAMYKASGYV
;
A
#
# COMPACT_ATOMS: atom_id res chain seq x y z
N MET A 1 16.40 4.36 -6.94
CA MET A 1 17.58 3.90 -6.18
C MET A 1 17.29 3.25 -4.82
N ARG A 2 16.19 3.57 -4.11
CA ARG A 2 15.91 2.90 -2.81
C ARG A 2 15.52 1.43 -2.95
N TYR A 3 14.69 1.09 -3.94
CA TYR A 3 14.22 -0.29 -4.14
C TYR A 3 15.32 -1.18 -4.73
N GLU A 4 16.19 -0.60 -5.54
CA GLU A 4 17.35 -1.22 -6.18
C GLU A 4 18.34 -1.71 -5.12
N MET A 5 18.68 -0.86 -4.15
CA MET A 5 19.53 -1.24 -3.02
C MET A 5 18.88 -2.30 -2.12
N ALA A 6 17.56 -2.22 -1.89
CA ALA A 6 16.85 -3.21 -1.08
C ALA A 6 16.81 -4.59 -1.75
N VAL A 7 16.55 -4.63 -3.06
CA VAL A 7 16.51 -5.87 -3.84
C VAL A 7 17.92 -6.47 -3.95
N LEU A 8 18.96 -5.66 -4.18
CA LEU A 8 20.35 -6.13 -4.15
C LEU A 8 20.75 -6.66 -2.78
N ALA A 9 20.35 -5.98 -1.69
CA ALA A 9 20.66 -6.43 -0.35
C ALA A 9 19.99 -7.77 -0.05
N ALA A 10 18.73 -7.94 -0.44
CA ALA A 10 18.02 -9.21 -0.31
C ALA A 10 18.63 -10.33 -1.17
N LEU A 11 19.18 -10.02 -2.36
CA LEU A 11 19.90 -10.99 -3.20
C LEU A 11 21.21 -11.47 -2.56
N VAL A 12 21.86 -10.64 -1.74
CA VAL A 12 23.15 -10.95 -1.09
C VAL A 12 22.98 -11.59 0.28
N GLN A 13 21.95 -11.20 1.04
CA GLN A 13 21.74 -11.64 2.43
C GLN A 13 21.01 -12.99 2.52
N GLU A 14 20.17 -13.35 1.55
CA GLU A 14 19.40 -14.59 1.58
C GLU A 14 20.20 -15.76 0.99
N ASP A 15 20.11 -16.95 1.60
CA ASP A 15 20.86 -18.14 1.15
C ASP A 15 20.38 -18.66 -0.23
N LEU A 16 19.07 -18.54 -0.50
CA LEU A 16 18.44 -19.00 -1.74
C LEU A 16 17.42 -17.97 -2.23
N PRO A 17 17.89 -16.82 -2.75
CA PRO A 17 17.02 -15.71 -3.04
C PRO A 17 16.16 -16.04 -4.26
N ASN A 18 14.86 -16.13 -4.07
CA ASN A 18 13.86 -16.14 -5.12
C ASN A 18 13.01 -14.86 -5.04
N THR A 19 12.20 -14.59 -6.07
CA THR A 19 11.36 -13.40 -6.10
C THR A 19 10.44 -13.31 -4.88
N HIS A 20 9.86 -14.43 -4.45
CA HIS A 20 8.98 -14.49 -3.29
C HIS A 20 9.73 -14.19 -1.97
N SER A 21 10.92 -14.74 -1.75
CA SER A 21 11.74 -14.47 -0.56
C SER A 21 12.17 -13.01 -0.51
N ILE A 22 12.53 -12.41 -1.65
CA ILE A 22 12.87 -10.98 -1.72
C ILE A 22 11.66 -10.13 -1.35
N VAL A 23 10.47 -10.48 -1.85
CA VAL A 23 9.21 -9.80 -1.48
C VAL A 23 8.94 -9.93 0.02
N THR A 24 9.16 -11.10 0.63
CA THR A 24 8.96 -11.28 2.07
C THR A 24 10.00 -10.55 2.92
N ALA A 25 11.25 -10.47 2.45
CA ALA A 25 12.36 -9.83 3.14
C ALA A 25 12.30 -8.30 3.05
N THR A 26 11.87 -7.76 1.91
CA THR A 26 11.86 -6.31 1.66
C THR A 26 10.47 -5.66 1.82
N GLY A 27 9.40 -6.44 1.66
CA GLY A 27 8.02 -5.93 1.63
C GLY A 27 7.61 -5.26 0.31
N ILE A 28 8.50 -5.25 -0.70
CA ILE A 28 8.27 -4.69 -2.03
C ILE A 28 7.31 -5.60 -2.82
N SER A 29 6.45 -5.03 -3.66
CA SER A 29 5.56 -5.85 -4.51
C SER A 29 6.35 -6.66 -5.54
N GLU A 30 5.87 -7.86 -5.87
CA GLU A 30 6.54 -8.75 -6.83
C GLU A 30 6.80 -8.08 -8.18
N ARG A 31 5.79 -7.38 -8.72
CA ARG A 31 5.92 -6.60 -9.95
C ARG A 31 7.06 -5.58 -9.87
N LYS A 32 7.20 -4.89 -8.74
CA LYS A 32 8.26 -3.90 -8.56
C LYS A 32 9.63 -4.55 -8.41
N VAL A 33 9.72 -5.71 -7.76
CA VAL A 33 10.97 -6.50 -7.70
C VAL A 33 11.41 -6.90 -9.12
N GLN A 34 10.49 -7.38 -9.95
CA GLN A 34 10.81 -7.76 -11.34
C GLN A 34 11.29 -6.56 -12.18
N GLU A 35 10.63 -5.42 -12.06
CA GLU A 35 11.03 -4.16 -12.71
C GLU A 35 12.42 -3.69 -12.24
N VAL A 36 12.71 -3.81 -10.95
CA VAL A 36 14.02 -3.47 -10.39
C VAL A 36 15.09 -4.41 -10.92
N LEU A 37 14.84 -5.72 -10.99
CA LEU A 37 15.78 -6.68 -11.56
C LEU A 37 16.12 -6.36 -13.03
N SER A 38 15.12 -6.03 -13.85
CA SER A 38 15.36 -5.62 -15.24
C SER A 38 16.12 -4.30 -15.34
N THR A 39 15.87 -3.37 -14.41
CA THR A 39 16.58 -2.08 -14.35
C THR A 39 18.04 -2.28 -13.97
N LEU A 40 18.34 -3.14 -12.98
CA LEU A 40 19.69 -3.47 -12.55
C LEU A 40 20.51 -4.12 -13.68
N GLN A 41 19.89 -5.02 -14.44
CA GLN A 41 20.53 -5.64 -15.62
C GLN A 41 20.78 -4.61 -16.74
N SER A 42 19.77 -3.81 -17.10
CA SER A 42 19.89 -2.88 -18.23
C SER A 42 20.72 -1.62 -17.95
N THR A 43 20.67 -1.10 -16.72
CA THR A 43 21.26 0.20 -16.37
C THR A 43 22.63 0.06 -15.70
N MET A 44 22.83 -0.98 -14.90
CA MET A 44 24.07 -1.20 -14.13
C MET A 44 24.91 -2.37 -14.64
N ASP A 45 24.44 -3.04 -15.69
CA ASP A 45 25.07 -4.23 -16.29
C ASP A 45 25.33 -5.36 -15.28
N ILE A 46 24.51 -5.44 -14.23
CA ILE A 46 24.60 -6.50 -13.22
C ILE A 46 23.96 -7.75 -13.79
N SER A 47 24.75 -8.80 -13.96
CA SER A 47 24.28 -10.05 -14.55
C SER A 47 23.64 -10.94 -13.48
N ILE A 48 22.32 -10.96 -13.43
CA ILE A 48 21.52 -11.76 -12.48
C ILE A 48 20.92 -12.96 -13.22
N THR A 49 21.32 -14.17 -12.84
CA THR A 49 20.86 -15.41 -13.47
C THR A 49 19.96 -16.21 -12.53
N ARG A 50 19.10 -17.05 -13.11
CA ARG A 50 18.27 -18.01 -12.37
C ARG A 50 18.95 -19.37 -12.41
N VAL A 51 19.43 -19.83 -11.26
CA VAL A 51 20.03 -21.15 -11.09
C VAL A 51 18.98 -22.08 -10.51
N LYS A 52 18.79 -23.23 -11.14
CA LYS A 52 17.93 -24.29 -10.60
C LYS A 52 18.65 -24.93 -9.42
N ASN A 53 18.06 -24.84 -8.24
CA ASN A 53 18.51 -25.55 -7.05
C ASN A 53 17.42 -26.55 -6.62
N GLY A 54 17.53 -27.77 -7.15
CA GLY A 54 16.52 -28.81 -6.99
C GLY A 54 15.16 -28.42 -7.55
N LYS A 55 14.11 -28.44 -6.70
CA LYS A 55 12.73 -28.07 -7.09
C LYS A 55 12.49 -26.56 -7.19
N ARG A 56 13.41 -25.72 -6.72
CA ARG A 56 13.25 -24.26 -6.66
C ARG A 56 14.25 -23.56 -7.59
N GLN A 57 13.87 -22.39 -8.07
CA GLN A 57 14.76 -21.49 -8.82
C GLN A 57 15.26 -20.42 -7.87
N ALA A 58 16.58 -20.31 -7.72
CA ALA A 58 17.24 -19.24 -6.98
C ALA A 58 17.85 -18.25 -7.97
N LEU A 59 17.95 -17.00 -7.56
CA LEU A 59 18.63 -15.93 -8.26
C LEU A 59 20.08 -15.91 -7.76
N SER A 60 21.01 -15.66 -8.66
CA SER A 60 22.42 -15.48 -8.30
C SER A 60 23.00 -14.36 -9.14
N ILE A 61 23.83 -13.53 -8.49
CA ILE A 61 24.59 -12.51 -9.18
C ILE A 61 25.85 -13.17 -9.73
N SER A 62 26.00 -13.13 -11.06
CA SER A 62 27.15 -13.70 -11.78
C SER A 62 28.21 -12.66 -12.11
N SER A 63 27.82 -11.39 -12.25
CA SER A 63 28.73 -10.25 -12.45
C SER A 63 28.09 -8.98 -11.89
N TRP A 64 28.92 -8.10 -11.34
CA TRP A 64 28.50 -6.82 -10.76
C TRP A 64 28.59 -5.64 -11.74
N GLY A 65 28.96 -5.89 -13.00
CA GLY A 65 28.97 -4.87 -14.06
C GLY A 65 29.82 -3.66 -13.70
N VAL A 66 29.18 -2.49 -13.65
CA VAL A 66 29.84 -1.18 -13.37
C VAL A 66 30.53 -1.13 -11.99
N PHE A 67 30.22 -2.06 -11.09
CA PHE A 67 30.82 -2.12 -9.75
C PHE A 67 32.05 -3.06 -9.63
N GLY A 68 32.56 -3.59 -10.75
CA GLY A 68 33.76 -4.43 -10.78
C GLY A 68 33.55 -5.74 -10.00
N ASP A 69 34.35 -5.97 -8.96
CA ASP A 69 34.26 -7.19 -8.13
C ASP A 69 33.13 -7.12 -7.10
N GLY A 70 32.52 -5.95 -6.91
CA GLY A 70 31.36 -5.77 -6.03
C GLY A 70 31.66 -5.90 -4.53
N GLU A 71 32.88 -6.17 -4.09
CA GLU A 71 33.23 -6.43 -2.67
C GLU A 71 32.76 -5.33 -1.71
N ARG A 72 33.07 -4.07 -2.04
CA ARG A 72 32.65 -2.89 -1.24
C ARG A 72 31.13 -2.76 -1.19
N LEU A 73 30.45 -3.15 -2.27
CA LEU A 73 29.00 -3.11 -2.34
C LEU A 73 28.42 -4.25 -1.51
N ILE A 74 28.97 -5.46 -1.58
CA ILE A 74 28.56 -6.62 -0.78
C ILE A 74 28.66 -6.31 0.70
N GLU A 75 29.75 -5.71 1.17
CA GLU A 75 29.90 -5.33 2.58
C GLU A 75 28.82 -4.34 3.02
N LYS A 76 28.56 -3.31 2.20
CA LYS A 76 27.48 -2.35 2.46
C LYS A 76 26.10 -3.00 2.43
N LEU A 77 25.86 -3.93 1.50
CA LEU A 77 24.61 -4.64 1.35
C LEU A 77 24.36 -5.57 2.53
N LYS A 78 25.37 -6.26 3.05
CA LYS A 78 25.25 -7.11 4.26
C LYS A 78 24.83 -6.31 5.50
N ASN A 79 25.30 -5.08 5.62
CA ASN A 79 24.98 -4.19 6.74
C ASN A 79 23.66 -3.41 6.56
N THR A 80 22.96 -3.60 5.44
CA THR A 80 21.72 -2.87 5.16
C THR A 80 20.53 -3.54 5.83
N ASP A 81 19.83 -2.81 6.70
CA ASP A 81 18.62 -3.31 7.35
C ASP A 81 17.43 -3.32 6.37
N LEU A 82 17.02 -4.53 5.97
CA LEU A 82 15.90 -4.77 5.07
C LEU A 82 14.54 -4.39 5.69
N SER A 83 14.47 -4.33 7.02
CA SER A 83 13.23 -3.99 7.74
C SER A 83 12.81 -2.54 7.54
N ILE A 84 13.76 -1.63 7.27
CA ILE A 84 13.51 -0.23 6.92
C ILE A 84 12.60 -0.14 5.69
N PHE A 85 12.74 -1.05 4.73
CA PHE A 85 11.92 -1.06 3.52
C PHE A 85 10.51 -1.62 3.77
N LYS A 86 10.34 -2.51 4.76
CA LYS A 86 9.01 -2.97 5.21
C LYS A 86 8.21 -1.84 5.87
N GLN A 87 8.87 -0.91 6.56
CA GLN A 87 8.23 0.23 7.24
C GLN A 87 7.58 1.22 6.28
N HIS A 88 7.86 1.19 4.97
CA HIS A 88 7.12 2.02 4.02
C HIS A 88 5.77 1.42 3.60
N ARG A 89 5.49 0.15 3.95
CA ARG A 89 4.19 -0.50 3.76
C ARG A 89 3.36 -0.52 5.05
N LYS A 90 4.01 -0.64 6.21
CA LYS A 90 3.37 -0.30 7.48
C LYS A 90 3.39 1.21 7.60
N ILE A 91 2.29 1.90 7.34
CA ILE A 91 2.14 3.31 7.73
C ILE A 91 2.46 3.38 9.22
N THR A 92 3.70 3.73 9.56
CA THR A 92 4.15 3.84 10.93
C THR A 92 3.58 5.15 11.44
N THR A 93 2.49 5.01 12.19
CA THR A 93 1.98 5.99 13.14
C THR A 93 3.08 6.35 14.14
N LYS A 94 3.93 7.30 13.79
CA LYS A 94 4.50 8.20 14.79
C LYS A 94 3.85 9.55 14.56
N ALA A 95 2.69 9.71 15.18
CA ALA A 95 2.08 11.00 15.36
C ALA A 95 3.07 11.88 16.14
N SER A 96 3.75 12.79 15.44
CA SER A 96 4.32 13.97 16.07
C SER A 96 3.15 14.87 16.46
N PRO A 97 3.07 15.35 17.71
CA PRO A 97 1.91 16.11 18.17
C PRO A 97 2.07 17.58 17.77
N ASP A 98 2.04 17.89 16.47
CA ASP A 98 1.96 19.28 16.00
C ASP A 98 0.50 19.64 15.69
N LYS A 99 -0.07 20.49 16.54
CA LYS A 99 -1.51 20.81 16.64
C LYS A 99 -2.05 21.71 15.51
N THR A 100 -1.28 21.95 14.46
CA THR A 100 -1.59 22.95 13.41
C THR A 100 -1.86 22.35 12.03
N ARG A 101 -1.76 21.03 11.85
CA ARG A 101 -2.06 20.39 10.57
C ARG A 101 -3.25 19.45 10.73
N SER A 102 -4.27 19.60 9.88
CA SER A 102 -5.40 18.67 9.82
C SER A 102 -4.88 17.22 9.87
N PRO A 103 -5.34 16.38 10.81
CA PRO A 103 -4.76 15.06 11.02
C PRO A 103 -4.86 14.29 9.70
N ARG A 104 -3.70 13.87 9.19
CA ARG A 104 -3.62 13.04 7.99
C ARG A 104 -4.34 11.74 8.33
N MET A 105 -5.55 11.53 7.78
CA MET A 105 -6.37 10.34 8.05
C MET A 105 -5.54 9.08 7.82
N VAL A 106 -5.35 8.32 8.89
CA VAL A 106 -4.39 7.22 8.93
C VAL A 106 -5.08 5.89 8.67
N THR A 107 -6.29 5.72 9.22
CA THR A 107 -7.03 4.46 9.12
C THR A 107 -7.91 4.43 7.86
N LEU A 108 -8.22 3.21 7.40
CA LEU A 108 -9.17 3.02 6.29
C LEU A 108 -10.59 3.45 6.68
N GLU A 109 -10.95 3.29 7.95
CA GLU A 109 -12.24 3.69 8.51
C GLU A 109 -12.37 5.21 8.47
N GLU A 110 -11.39 5.96 8.98
CA GLU A 110 -11.36 7.43 8.90
C GLU A 110 -11.50 7.95 7.47
N LYS A 111 -10.81 7.31 6.51
CA LYS A 111 -10.92 7.69 5.08
C LYS A 111 -12.31 7.44 4.52
N ARG A 112 -12.94 6.33 4.90
CA ARG A 112 -14.32 6.00 4.48
C ARG A 112 -15.30 7.00 5.08
N ASP A 113 -15.15 7.31 6.36
CA ASP A 113 -16.03 8.24 7.07
C ASP A 113 -15.92 9.65 6.51
N TYR A 114 -14.70 10.13 6.27
CA TYR A 114 -14.47 11.41 5.60
C TYR A 114 -15.08 11.45 4.19
N TYR A 115 -14.88 10.40 3.40
CA TYR A 115 -15.46 10.33 2.06
C TYR A 115 -16.99 10.37 2.09
N ASN A 116 -17.61 9.65 3.02
CA ASN A 116 -19.06 9.69 3.23
C ASN A 116 -19.53 11.08 3.68
N GLN A 117 -18.79 11.73 4.58
CA GLN A 117 -19.09 13.09 5.02
C GLN A 117 -19.04 14.10 3.88
N VAL A 118 -18.01 14.05 3.03
CA VAL A 118 -17.89 14.94 1.86
C VAL A 118 -19.01 14.68 0.86
N LYS A 119 -19.38 13.43 0.61
CA LYS A 119 -20.53 13.08 -0.25
C LYS A 119 -21.83 13.67 0.26
N LEU A 120 -22.12 13.49 1.55
CA LEU A 120 -23.33 14.02 2.16
C LEU A 120 -23.36 15.55 2.11
N LYS A 121 -22.23 16.20 2.37
CA LYS A 121 -22.10 17.65 2.24
C LYS A 121 -22.41 18.11 0.80
N ASN A 122 -21.77 17.50 -0.19
CA ASN A 122 -22.00 17.84 -1.60
C ASN A 122 -23.45 17.59 -2.03
N TYR A 123 -24.07 16.50 -1.57
CA TYR A 123 -25.48 16.21 -1.84
C TYR A 123 -26.39 17.33 -1.29
N ARG A 124 -26.17 17.76 -0.05
CA ARG A 124 -26.95 18.84 0.58
C ARG A 124 -26.74 20.17 -0.14
N ASP A 125 -25.49 20.50 -0.44
CA ASP A 125 -25.16 21.72 -1.19
C ASP A 125 -25.83 21.70 -2.58
N SER A 126 -25.89 20.54 -3.24
CA SER A 126 -26.58 20.36 -4.52
C SER A 126 -28.09 20.50 -4.38
N MET A 127 -28.72 19.84 -3.40
CA MET A 127 -30.16 19.95 -3.16
C MET A 127 -30.57 21.38 -2.81
N ARG A 128 -29.72 22.11 -2.07
CA ARG A 128 -29.93 23.52 -1.76
C ARG A 128 -29.93 24.40 -3.02
N LEU A 129 -29.05 24.11 -3.98
CA LEU A 129 -29.02 24.82 -5.26
C LEU A 129 -30.27 24.55 -6.10
N GLU A 130 -30.84 23.34 -6.00
CA GLU A 130 -32.12 22.97 -6.62
C GLU A 130 -33.35 23.53 -5.85
N GLY A 131 -33.13 24.29 -4.77
CA GLY A 131 -34.19 24.90 -3.97
C GLY A 131 -34.81 23.99 -2.89
N PHE A 132 -34.24 22.81 -2.65
CA PHE A 132 -34.67 21.88 -1.60
C PHE A 132 -33.83 22.04 -0.32
N SER A 133 -34.49 22.01 0.84
CA SER A 133 -33.81 21.98 2.13
C SER A 133 -33.74 20.53 2.64
N VAL A 134 -32.53 20.01 2.84
CA VAL A 134 -32.30 18.68 3.42
C VAL A 134 -31.78 18.88 4.85
N GLU A 135 -32.54 18.41 5.83
CA GLU A 135 -32.15 18.49 7.24
C GLU A 135 -31.06 17.46 7.60
N ASP A 136 -30.19 17.84 8.53
CA ASP A 136 -29.24 16.95 9.18
C ASP A 136 -29.97 16.10 10.21
N THR A 137 -30.68 15.06 9.77
CA THR A 137 -31.22 14.06 10.68
C THR A 137 -30.09 13.12 11.12
N PRO A 138 -29.68 13.13 12.39
CA PRO A 138 -28.68 12.19 12.88
C PRO A 138 -29.21 10.77 12.77
N LEU A 139 -28.33 9.82 12.43
CA LEU A 139 -28.67 8.41 12.48
C LEU A 139 -28.97 8.01 13.93
N PRO A 140 -30.03 7.22 14.19
CA PRO A 140 -30.31 6.67 15.51
C PRO A 140 -29.05 6.00 16.08
N ALA A 141 -28.76 6.14 17.37
CA ALA A 141 -27.57 5.53 17.96
C ALA A 141 -27.71 4.00 18.02
N ASP A 142 -28.92 3.50 18.24
CA ASP A 142 -29.21 2.09 18.40
C ASP A 142 -29.29 1.32 17.08
N LYS A 143 -28.79 0.08 17.09
CA LYS A 143 -28.72 -0.77 15.91
C LYS A 143 -30.10 -1.28 15.49
N GLN A 144 -30.98 -1.61 16.44
CA GLN A 144 -32.33 -2.10 16.11
C GLN A 144 -33.18 -0.99 15.48
N GLU A 145 -33.08 0.22 16.00
CA GLU A 145 -33.73 1.41 15.44
C GLU A 145 -33.22 1.75 14.02
N ARG A 146 -31.93 1.55 13.74
CA ARG A 146 -31.40 1.71 12.37
C ARG A 146 -31.99 0.68 11.40
N GLU A 147 -32.11 -0.57 11.84
CA GLU A 147 -32.64 -1.65 11.00
C GLU A 147 -34.13 -1.47 10.72
N SER A 148 -34.91 -1.01 11.70
CA SER A 148 -36.33 -0.70 11.52
C SER A 148 -36.52 0.49 10.58
N LEU A 149 -35.75 1.57 10.75
CA LEU A 149 -35.76 2.73 9.86
C LEU A 149 -35.42 2.33 8.42
N ARG A 150 -34.39 1.49 8.23
CA ARG A 150 -34.01 0.98 6.91
C ARG A 150 -35.14 0.19 6.26
N LYS A 151 -35.80 -0.71 6.99
CA LYS A 151 -36.93 -1.50 6.47
C LYS A 151 -38.10 -0.60 6.07
N ASN A 152 -38.40 0.41 6.89
CA ASN A 152 -39.47 1.36 6.62
C ASN A 152 -39.18 2.19 5.35
N LEU A 153 -37.98 2.73 5.22
CA LEU A 153 -37.56 3.47 4.03
C LEU A 153 -37.67 2.61 2.77
N ILE A 154 -37.17 1.37 2.81
CA ILE A 154 -37.29 0.43 1.66
C ILE A 154 -38.76 0.21 1.29
N ALA A 155 -39.66 0.04 2.27
CA ALA A 155 -41.08 -0.14 2.01
C ALA A 155 -41.71 1.10 1.37
N MET A 156 -41.37 2.30 1.85
CA MET A 156 -41.85 3.56 1.26
C MET A 156 -41.42 3.73 -0.20
N TYR A 157 -40.14 3.48 -0.52
CA TYR A 157 -39.65 3.60 -1.91
C TYR A 157 -40.24 2.54 -2.84
N LYS A 158 -40.48 1.32 -2.35
CA LYS A 158 -41.21 0.29 -3.11
C LYS A 158 -42.66 0.67 -3.37
N ALA A 159 -43.36 1.25 -2.39
CA ALA A 159 -44.74 1.69 -2.54
C ALA A 159 -44.88 2.88 -3.50
N SER A 160 -43.87 3.76 -3.55
CA SER A 160 -43.84 4.93 -4.45
C SER A 160 -43.47 4.60 -5.90
N GLY A 161 -43.32 3.32 -6.26
CA GLY A 161 -43.08 2.87 -7.64
C GLY A 161 -41.68 3.18 -8.20
N TYR A 162 -40.70 3.47 -7.33
CA TYR A 162 -39.33 3.78 -7.74
C TYR A 162 -38.42 2.52 -7.86
N VAL A 163 -39.01 1.33 -7.93
CA VAL A 163 -38.31 0.04 -8.14
C VAL A 163 -39.07 -0.81 -9.13
#